data_AF-A0A2I0QLV2-F1
#
_entry.id   AF-A0A2I0QLV2-F1
#
_cell.length_a   1.000
_cell.length_b   1.000
_cell.length_c   1.000
_cell.angle_alpha   90.00
_cell.angle_beta   90.00
_cell.angle_gamma   90.00
#
_symmetry.space_group_name_H-M   'P 1'
#
loop_
_entity.id
_entity.type
_entity.pdbx_description
1 polymer ?
#
loop_
_entity_poly.entity_id
_entity_poly.type
_entity_poly.pdbx_seq_one_letter_code
_entity_poly.pdbx_strand_id
1 'polypeptide(L)'
;GNVKFIHTSDDRDPLKDIPTRIMDLDSRWHETKNLDLEKFLGMPLCRVPDPFGCCPSWSEHFTKVWVEGIKAIGIEDMEIYYNDNLYKQGKFEPYIKTIFENREKVGEIVTKFQQTKHENYIPFDAICPNCGRLANIDGFDLNNRTVKFKCGGKEIKKKKTEGCGYEGEAGIAEGKLQWRYEWPAQWGIFNTTYEPFGKDHFEGSWKKRCRQVKEMFMLRRIF
;
A
#
# COMPACT_ATOMS: atom_id res chain seq x y z
N GLY A 1 18.44 -7.51 24.61
CA GLY A 1 17.03 -7.75 24.22
C GLY A 1 17.02 -8.27 22.80
N ASN A 2 16.14 -9.22 22.47
CA ASN A 2 16.07 -9.76 21.11
C ASN A 2 15.49 -8.68 20.18
N VAL A 3 16.24 -8.27 19.16
CA VAL A 3 15.81 -7.27 18.16
C VAL A 3 15.42 -8.03 16.90
N LYS A 4 14.30 -7.65 16.29
CA LYS A 4 13.85 -8.21 15.01
C LYS A 4 14.00 -7.16 13.93
N PHE A 5 14.73 -7.49 12.87
CA PHE A 5 14.73 -6.66 11.67
C PHE A 5 13.60 -7.13 10.75
N ILE A 6 12.59 -6.29 10.59
CA ILE A 6 11.41 -6.57 9.76
C ILE A 6 11.48 -5.69 8.52
N HIS A 7 11.33 -6.31 7.35
CA HIS A 7 11.09 -5.63 6.09
C HIS A 7 9.67 -5.93 5.61
N THR A 8 8.90 -4.89 5.32
CA THR A 8 7.58 -5.00 4.73
C THR A 8 7.63 -4.61 3.26
N SER A 9 7.08 -5.46 2.41
CA SER A 9 6.82 -5.14 1.01
C SER A 9 5.44 -4.50 0.92
N ASP A 10 5.39 -3.21 0.56
CA ASP A 10 4.15 -2.45 0.29
C ASP A 10 3.51 -2.87 -1.04
N ASP A 11 3.39 -4.17 -1.27
CA ASP A 11 3.06 -4.80 -2.54
C ASP A 11 1.62 -4.59 -3.02
N ARG A 12 0.74 -4.03 -2.17
CA ARG A 12 -0.57 -3.54 -2.60
C ARG A 12 -0.55 -2.13 -3.20
N ASP A 13 0.57 -1.41 -3.17
CA ASP A 13 0.67 -0.13 -3.86
C ASP A 13 0.44 -0.29 -5.37
N PRO A 14 -0.15 0.70 -6.05
CA PRO A 14 -0.36 0.59 -7.49
C PRO A 14 0.97 0.68 -8.24
N LEU A 15 1.10 0.01 -9.38
CA LEU A 15 2.11 0.32 -10.38
C LEU A 15 1.86 1.75 -10.89
N LYS A 16 2.74 2.68 -10.49
CA LYS A 16 2.55 4.12 -10.70
C LYS A 16 3.09 4.63 -12.03
N ASP A 17 4.15 3.98 -12.50
CA ASP A 17 4.90 4.35 -13.70
C ASP A 17 5.79 3.15 -14.06
N ILE A 18 6.33 3.14 -15.27
CA ILE A 18 7.24 2.08 -15.72
C ILE A 18 8.67 2.62 -15.68
N PRO A 19 9.58 2.02 -14.89
CA PRO A 19 10.99 2.38 -14.90
C PRO A 19 11.58 2.16 -16.30
N THR A 20 12.55 2.97 -16.74
CA THR A 20 13.20 2.80 -18.06
C THR A 20 14.01 1.50 -18.17
N ARG A 21 14.47 0.99 -17.02
CA ARG A 21 15.16 -0.29 -16.88
C ARG A 21 14.74 -1.01 -15.61
N ILE A 22 14.73 -2.33 -15.67
CA ILE A 22 14.48 -3.22 -14.55
C ILE A 22 15.58 -4.28 -14.47
N MET A 23 15.79 -4.87 -13.30
CA MET A 23 16.83 -5.86 -13.08
C MET A 23 16.22 -7.26 -12.95
N ASP A 24 16.86 -8.28 -13.53
CA ASP A 24 16.50 -9.68 -13.31
C ASP A 24 17.16 -10.25 -12.03
N LEU A 25 16.86 -11.51 -11.69
CA LEU A 25 17.46 -12.17 -10.51
C LEU A 25 18.96 -12.46 -10.65
N ASP A 26 19.50 -12.42 -11.88
CA ASP A 26 20.93 -12.56 -12.16
C ASP A 26 21.67 -11.20 -12.10
N SER A 27 21.02 -10.15 -11.58
CA SER A 27 21.55 -8.79 -11.49
C SER A 27 21.86 -8.13 -12.84
N ARG A 28 21.19 -8.53 -13.92
CA ARG A 28 21.31 -7.90 -15.24
C ARG A 28 20.22 -6.88 -15.46
N TRP A 29 20.61 -5.72 -16.00
CA TRP A 29 19.67 -4.66 -16.37
C TRP A 29 19.06 -4.90 -17.75
N HIS A 30 17.74 -4.74 -17.84
CA HIS A 30 16.94 -4.88 -19.06
C HIS A 30 16.14 -3.60 -19.31
N GLU A 31 16.08 -3.15 -20.56
CA GLU A 31 15.22 -2.03 -20.96
C GLU A 31 13.75 -2.46 -20.97
N THR A 32 12.87 -1.61 -20.46
CA THR A 32 11.43 -1.91 -20.37
C THR A 32 10.62 -1.55 -21.59
N LYS A 33 11.22 -0.86 -22.57
CA LYS A 33 10.51 -0.33 -23.76
C LYS A 33 9.76 -1.38 -24.59
N ASN A 34 10.20 -2.64 -24.52
CA ASN A 34 9.60 -3.77 -25.24
C ASN A 34 8.66 -4.60 -24.36
N LEU A 35 8.43 -4.19 -23.10
CA LEU A 35 7.55 -4.88 -22.17
C LEU A 35 6.19 -4.18 -22.18
N ASP A 36 5.13 -4.95 -22.42
CA ASP A 36 3.75 -4.46 -22.38
C ASP A 36 3.25 -4.32 -20.93
N LEU A 37 3.80 -3.32 -20.23
CA LEU A 37 3.53 -3.06 -18.81
C LEU A 37 2.49 -1.97 -18.57
N GLU A 38 2.19 -1.14 -19.57
CA GLU A 38 1.29 0.01 -19.43
C GLU A 38 -0.13 -0.41 -19.05
N LYS A 39 -0.58 -1.57 -19.55
CA LYS A 39 -1.89 -2.14 -19.20
C LYS A 39 -2.03 -2.45 -17.71
N PHE A 40 -0.94 -2.64 -16.99
CA PHE A 40 -0.96 -2.94 -15.55
C PHE A 40 -0.89 -1.68 -14.67
N LEU A 41 -0.81 -0.48 -15.25
CA LEU A 41 -0.84 0.76 -14.48
C LEU A 41 -2.10 0.85 -13.62
N GLY A 42 -1.91 1.21 -12.35
CA GLY A 42 -2.97 1.29 -11.34
C GLY A 42 -3.37 -0.04 -10.70
N MET A 43 -2.84 -1.18 -11.17
CA MET A 43 -2.97 -2.47 -10.46
C MET A 43 -1.99 -2.54 -9.28
N PRO A 44 -2.36 -3.18 -8.17
CA PRO A 44 -1.43 -3.52 -7.08
C PRO A 44 -0.21 -4.29 -7.60
N LEU A 45 0.99 -3.98 -7.12
CA LEU A 45 2.24 -4.65 -7.56
C LEU A 45 2.19 -6.18 -7.36
N CYS A 46 1.49 -6.67 -6.34
CA CYS A 46 1.27 -8.10 -6.10
C CYS A 46 0.36 -8.77 -7.14
N ARG A 47 -0.35 -8.00 -7.97
CA ARG A 47 -1.22 -8.47 -9.06
C ARG A 47 -0.62 -8.22 -10.45
N VAL A 48 0.49 -7.47 -10.53
CA VAL A 48 1.22 -7.29 -11.79
C VAL A 48 2.09 -8.53 -12.02
N PRO A 49 2.05 -9.17 -13.20
CA PRO A 49 2.93 -10.30 -13.51
C PRO A 49 4.41 -9.92 -13.46
N ASP A 50 5.28 -10.86 -13.08
CA ASP A 50 6.72 -10.71 -13.23
C ASP A 50 7.07 -10.65 -14.74
N PRO A 51 7.74 -9.59 -15.21
CA PRO A 51 8.15 -9.49 -16.62
C PRO A 51 9.09 -10.59 -17.09
N PHE A 52 9.79 -11.28 -16.16
CA PHE A 52 10.74 -12.34 -16.46
C PHE A 52 10.17 -13.75 -16.26
N GLY A 53 8.96 -13.86 -15.70
CA GLY A 53 8.26 -15.13 -15.47
C GLY A 53 8.89 -16.05 -14.43
N CYS A 54 9.88 -15.60 -13.65
CA CYS A 54 10.53 -16.42 -12.62
C CYS A 54 9.85 -16.32 -11.25
N CYS A 55 9.02 -15.29 -11.04
CA CYS A 55 8.26 -15.06 -9.82
C CYS A 55 6.75 -14.92 -10.10
N PRO A 56 5.89 -15.21 -9.11
CA PRO A 56 4.44 -15.01 -9.21
C PRO A 56 3.99 -13.59 -9.57
N SER A 57 4.75 -12.56 -9.16
CA SER A 57 4.39 -11.16 -9.38
C SER A 57 5.59 -10.24 -9.47
N TRP A 58 5.34 -9.03 -9.96
CA TRP A 58 6.27 -7.90 -9.95
C TRP A 58 6.81 -7.65 -8.55
N SER A 59 5.95 -7.54 -7.54
CA SER A 59 6.41 -7.29 -6.17
C SER A 59 7.32 -8.39 -5.66
N GLU A 60 6.99 -9.66 -5.91
CA GLU A 60 7.80 -10.77 -5.44
C GLU A 60 9.18 -10.80 -6.13
N HIS A 61 9.23 -10.53 -7.44
CA HIS A 61 10.48 -10.42 -8.18
C HIS A 61 11.41 -9.37 -7.57
N PHE A 62 10.94 -8.13 -7.44
CA PHE A 62 11.81 -7.04 -6.97
C PHE A 62 12.10 -7.11 -5.47
N THR A 63 11.21 -7.72 -4.67
CA THR A 63 11.55 -8.05 -3.28
C THR A 63 12.69 -9.07 -3.23
N LYS A 64 12.69 -10.12 -4.06
CA LYS A 64 13.82 -11.08 -4.12
C LYS A 64 15.13 -10.42 -4.55
N VAL A 65 15.09 -9.58 -5.59
CA VAL A 65 16.26 -8.79 -6.00
C VAL A 65 16.83 -7.98 -4.83
N TRP A 66 15.98 -7.30 -4.07
CA TRP A 66 16.40 -6.53 -2.90
C TRP A 66 16.97 -7.41 -1.79
N VAL A 67 16.32 -8.53 -1.48
CA VAL A 67 16.76 -9.48 -0.44
C VAL A 67 18.14 -10.05 -0.75
N GLU A 68 18.41 -10.44 -1.99
CA GLU A 68 19.72 -10.94 -2.39
C GLU A 68 20.80 -9.86 -2.25
N GLY A 69 20.48 -8.59 -2.55
CA GLY A 69 21.38 -7.46 -2.30
C GLY A 69 21.68 -7.24 -0.80
N ILE A 70 20.68 -7.40 0.07
CA ILE A 70 20.84 -7.28 1.53
C ILE A 70 21.67 -8.44 2.10
N LYS A 71 21.46 -9.66 1.63
CA LYS A 71 22.30 -10.81 2.00
C LYS A 71 23.74 -10.64 1.54
N ALA A 72 23.97 -10.10 0.35
CA ALA A 72 25.31 -9.86 -0.18
C ALA A 72 26.16 -8.89 0.69
N ILE A 73 25.52 -8.05 1.51
CA ILE A 73 26.19 -7.17 2.48
C ILE A 73 26.24 -7.74 3.91
N GLY A 74 25.85 -9.01 4.10
CA GLY A 74 25.99 -9.75 5.36
C GLY A 74 24.82 -9.63 6.34
N ILE A 75 23.63 -9.20 5.89
CA ILE A 75 22.42 -9.16 6.71
C ILE A 75 21.56 -10.38 6.38
N GLU A 76 21.54 -11.37 7.27
CA GLU A 76 20.86 -12.65 7.04
C GLU A 76 19.56 -12.82 7.85
N ASP A 77 19.49 -12.24 9.06
CA ASP A 77 18.41 -12.45 10.03
C ASP A 77 17.22 -11.47 9.88
N MET A 78 16.80 -11.22 8.64
CA MET A 78 15.68 -10.33 8.34
C MET A 78 14.39 -11.10 8.07
N GLU A 79 13.30 -10.68 8.71
CA GLU A 79 11.96 -11.20 8.45
C GLU A 79 11.26 -10.36 7.36
N ILE A 80 10.77 -11.01 6.31
CA ILE A 80 10.08 -10.35 5.20
C ILE A 80 8.58 -10.61 5.30
N TYR A 81 7.79 -9.55 5.23
CA TYR A 81 6.34 -9.63 5.20
C TYR A 81 5.79 -8.91 3.97
N TYR A 82 4.79 -9.51 3.34
CA TYR A 82 4.09 -8.93 2.20
C TYR A 82 2.76 -8.37 2.68
N ASN A 83 2.47 -7.10 2.40
CA ASN A 83 1.21 -6.48 2.85
C ASN A 83 0.00 -7.24 2.31
N ASP A 84 0.05 -7.75 1.07
CA ASP A 84 -1.03 -8.56 0.51
C ASP A 84 -1.40 -9.76 1.39
N ASN A 85 -0.39 -10.45 1.92
CA ASN A 85 -0.59 -11.56 2.86
C ASN A 85 -1.17 -11.06 4.19
N LEU A 86 -0.66 -9.96 4.74
CA LEU A 86 -1.16 -9.38 6.00
C LEU A 86 -2.63 -8.97 5.89
N TYR A 87 -3.07 -8.39 4.76
CA TYR A 87 -4.48 -8.08 4.53
C TYR A 87 -5.33 -9.34 4.41
N LYS A 88 -4.89 -10.34 3.63
CA LYS A 88 -5.60 -11.63 3.50
C LYS A 88 -5.74 -12.37 4.84
N GLN A 89 -4.75 -12.22 5.72
CA GLN A 89 -4.76 -12.76 7.09
C GLN A 89 -5.57 -11.89 8.08
N GLY A 90 -6.16 -10.78 7.63
CA GLY A 90 -6.95 -9.89 8.46
C GLY A 90 -6.15 -9.02 9.43
N LYS A 91 -4.81 -8.96 9.33
CA LYS A 91 -3.96 -8.20 10.25
C LYS A 91 -4.24 -6.69 10.21
N PHE A 92 -4.67 -6.18 9.05
CA PHE A 92 -5.07 -4.79 8.88
C PHE A 92 -6.51 -4.50 9.33
N GLU A 93 -7.35 -5.51 9.54
CA GLU A 93 -8.79 -5.31 9.81
C GLU A 93 -9.10 -4.48 11.05
N PRO A 94 -8.42 -4.65 12.20
CA PRO A 94 -8.65 -3.79 13.36
C PRO A 94 -8.43 -2.30 13.05
N TYR A 95 -7.42 -2.00 12.22
CA TYR A 95 -7.09 -0.63 11.82
C TYR A 95 -8.07 -0.08 10.78
N ILE A 96 -8.51 -0.91 9.83
CA ILE A 96 -9.55 -0.54 8.87
C ILE A 96 -10.85 -0.23 9.60
N LYS A 97 -11.28 -1.11 10.52
CA LYS A 97 -12.46 -0.92 11.36
C LYS A 97 -12.36 0.38 12.16
N THR A 98 -11.23 0.63 12.81
CA THR A 98 -10.99 1.87 13.56
C THR A 98 -11.19 3.11 12.68
N ILE A 99 -10.65 3.11 11.45
CA ILE A 99 -10.83 4.23 10.51
C ILE A 99 -12.29 4.38 10.09
N PHE A 100 -12.97 3.28 9.78
CA PHE A 100 -14.35 3.29 9.31
C PHE A 100 -15.32 3.76 10.40
N GLU A 101 -15.16 3.28 11.64
CA GLU A 101 -15.96 3.71 12.79
C GLU A 101 -15.72 5.19 13.16
N ASN A 102 -14.53 5.71 12.89
CA ASN A 102 -14.16 7.10 13.19
C ASN A 102 -14.17 8.00 11.93
N ARG A 103 -14.95 7.65 10.89
CA ARG A 103 -14.93 8.32 9.58
C ARG A 103 -15.01 9.85 9.69
N GLU A 104 -15.93 10.38 10.48
CA GLU A 104 -16.11 11.84 10.63
C GLU A 104 -14.84 12.51 11.16
N LYS A 105 -14.30 11.98 12.26
CA LYS A 105 -13.04 12.45 12.85
C LYS A 105 -11.86 12.32 11.88
N VAL A 106 -11.82 11.22 11.12
CA VAL A 106 -10.81 11.03 10.06
C VAL A 106 -10.93 12.11 9.00
N GLY A 107 -12.15 12.43 8.56
CA GLY A 107 -12.46 13.52 7.64
C GLY A 107 -11.97 14.88 8.14
N GLU A 108 -12.26 15.23 9.40
CA GLU A 108 -11.77 16.48 10.02
C GLU A 108 -10.25 16.57 10.08
N ILE A 109 -9.58 15.48 10.43
CA ILE A 109 -8.13 15.44 10.51
C ILE A 109 -7.54 15.53 9.11
N VAL A 110 -8.14 14.85 8.13
CA VAL A 110 -7.73 14.89 6.73
C VAL A 110 -7.81 16.30 6.19
N THR A 111 -8.93 17.00 6.35
CA THR A 111 -9.13 18.35 5.81
C THR A 111 -8.15 19.35 6.43
N LYS A 112 -7.80 19.20 7.71
CA LYS A 112 -6.77 20.01 8.39
C LYS A 112 -5.37 19.85 7.77
N PHE A 113 -5.03 18.66 7.27
CA PHE A 113 -3.67 18.35 6.80
C PHE A 113 -3.53 18.18 5.28
N GLN A 114 -4.64 17.97 4.57
CA GLN A 114 -4.76 17.69 3.14
C GLN A 114 -5.91 18.51 2.55
N GLN A 115 -5.62 19.74 2.16
CA GLN A 115 -6.63 20.72 1.70
C GLN A 115 -7.41 20.28 0.44
N THR A 116 -6.91 19.31 -0.32
CA THR A 116 -7.58 18.79 -1.52
C THR A 116 -8.59 17.69 -1.23
N LYS A 117 -8.79 17.32 0.04
CA LYS A 117 -9.68 16.24 0.46
C LYS A 117 -10.91 16.82 1.17
N HIS A 118 -12.03 16.13 1.00
CA HIS A 118 -13.31 16.49 1.62
C HIS A 118 -13.56 15.72 2.91
N GLU A 119 -14.51 16.18 3.72
CA GLU A 119 -14.92 15.53 4.97
C GLU A 119 -15.41 14.09 4.78
N ASN A 120 -16.05 13.81 3.64
CA ASN A 120 -16.57 12.47 3.31
C ASN A 120 -15.49 11.50 2.83
N TYR A 121 -14.22 11.91 2.82
CA TYR A 121 -13.10 11.12 2.33
C TYR A 121 -12.90 9.84 3.15
N ILE A 122 -12.89 8.70 2.46
CA ILE A 122 -12.58 7.41 3.07
C ILE A 122 -11.17 7.03 2.62
N PRO A 123 -10.18 6.91 3.53
CA PRO A 123 -8.78 6.66 3.16
C PRO A 123 -8.50 5.17 2.87
N PHE A 124 -9.35 4.57 2.05
CA PHE A 124 -9.31 3.18 1.67
C PHE A 124 -9.62 3.06 0.18
N ASP A 125 -8.92 2.17 -0.51
CA ASP A 125 -9.14 1.88 -1.92
C ASP A 125 -9.54 0.41 -2.09
N ALA A 126 -10.55 0.13 -2.90
CA ALA A 126 -10.91 -1.24 -3.29
C ALA A 126 -10.01 -1.72 -4.44
N ILE A 127 -9.71 -3.02 -4.46
CA ILE A 127 -9.18 -3.69 -5.64
C ILE A 127 -10.38 -4.11 -6.47
N CYS A 128 -10.50 -3.56 -7.68
CA CYS A 128 -11.64 -3.85 -8.55
C CYS A 128 -11.65 -5.35 -8.95
N PRO A 129 -12.73 -6.11 -8.68
CA PRO A 129 -12.76 -7.53 -9.01
C PRO A 129 -12.80 -7.79 -10.52
N ASN A 130 -13.24 -6.79 -11.31
CA ASN A 130 -13.33 -6.91 -12.76
C ASN A 130 -12.00 -6.62 -13.47
N CYS A 131 -11.27 -5.58 -13.06
CA CYS A 131 -10.05 -5.15 -13.77
C CYS A 131 -8.78 -5.11 -12.90
N GLY A 132 -8.83 -5.50 -11.64
CA GLY A 132 -7.69 -5.56 -10.73
C GLY A 132 -7.09 -4.21 -10.30
N ARG A 133 -7.56 -3.08 -10.84
CA ARG A 133 -7.05 -1.74 -10.47
C ARG A 133 -7.60 -1.26 -9.14
N LEU A 134 -6.82 -0.44 -8.46
CA LEU A 134 -7.28 0.28 -7.27
C LEU A 134 -8.27 1.37 -7.66
N ALA A 135 -9.37 1.47 -6.90
CA ALA A 135 -10.37 2.51 -7.03
C ALA A 135 -10.72 3.07 -5.64
N ASN A 136 -11.01 4.37 -5.56
CA ASN A 136 -11.55 4.94 -4.33
C ASN A 136 -12.93 4.33 -4.04
N ILE A 137 -13.27 4.25 -2.75
CA ILE A 137 -14.57 3.73 -2.31
C ILE A 137 -15.53 4.87 -1.98
N ASP A 138 -16.82 4.59 -2.16
CA ASP A 138 -17.92 5.52 -1.91
C ASP A 138 -18.65 5.19 -0.59
N GLY A 139 -18.48 3.97 -0.08
CA GLY A 139 -19.06 3.53 1.19
C GLY A 139 -18.54 2.18 1.66
N PHE A 140 -18.96 1.78 2.85
CA PHE A 140 -18.58 0.51 3.47
C PHE A 140 -19.72 -0.05 4.32
N ASP A 141 -19.68 -1.36 4.55
CA ASP A 141 -20.54 -2.09 5.48
C ASP A 141 -19.64 -2.94 6.39
N LEU A 142 -19.54 -2.55 7.66
CA LEU A 142 -18.71 -3.25 8.65
C LEU A 142 -19.30 -4.61 9.06
N ASN A 143 -20.62 -4.78 8.99
CA ASN A 143 -21.29 -6.03 9.35
C ASN A 143 -21.03 -7.09 8.26
N ASN A 144 -21.17 -6.68 7.00
CA ASN A 144 -20.93 -7.55 5.84
C ASN A 144 -19.46 -7.58 5.40
N ARG A 145 -18.60 -6.76 6.02
CA ARG A 145 -17.17 -6.64 5.72
C ARG A 145 -16.91 -6.30 4.25
N THR A 146 -17.72 -5.43 3.68
CA THR A 146 -17.64 -5.02 2.27
C THR A 146 -17.47 -3.52 2.10
N VAL A 147 -17.01 -3.12 0.92
CA VAL A 147 -16.91 -1.73 0.45
C VAL A 147 -17.63 -1.57 -0.87
N LYS A 148 -18.27 -0.41 -1.06
CA LYS A 148 -18.98 -0.03 -2.29
C LYS A 148 -18.17 0.97 -3.07
N PHE A 149 -18.08 0.80 -4.38
CA PHE A 149 -17.32 1.71 -5.23
C PHE A 149 -17.74 1.65 -6.69
N LYS A 150 -17.44 2.73 -7.41
CA LYS A 150 -17.37 2.75 -8.87
C LYS A 150 -15.91 2.82 -9.33
N CYS A 151 -15.51 1.89 -10.20
CA CYS A 151 -14.17 1.82 -10.76
C CYS A 151 -13.94 2.93 -11.79
N GLY A 152 -13.59 4.13 -11.32
CA GLY A 152 -13.17 5.28 -12.12
C GLY A 152 -11.66 5.35 -12.41
N GLY A 153 -10.90 4.41 -11.86
CA GLY A 153 -9.44 4.41 -11.90
C GLY A 153 -8.84 5.40 -10.90
N LYS A 154 -7.56 5.75 -11.06
CA LYS A 154 -6.86 6.59 -10.08
C LYS A 154 -5.92 7.57 -10.76
N GLU A 155 -5.83 8.78 -10.21
CA GLU A 155 -4.77 9.71 -10.56
C GLU A 155 -3.47 9.30 -9.87
N ILE A 156 -2.43 9.10 -10.68
CA ILE A 156 -1.11 8.67 -10.26
C ILE A 156 -0.07 9.54 -10.96
N LYS A 157 0.71 10.32 -10.19
CA LYS A 157 1.73 11.24 -10.72
C LYS A 157 1.22 12.14 -11.87
N LYS A 158 0.01 12.70 -11.75
CA LYS A 158 -0.66 13.52 -12.77
C LYS A 158 -1.10 12.76 -14.04
N LYS A 159 -0.90 11.44 -14.10
CA LYS A 159 -1.49 10.57 -15.12
C LYS A 159 -2.75 9.95 -14.53
N LYS A 160 -3.84 9.89 -15.28
CA LYS A 160 -5.04 9.16 -14.85
C LYS A 160 -5.00 7.75 -15.43
N THR A 161 -5.03 6.75 -14.57
CA THR A 161 -5.36 5.39 -14.99
C THR A 161 -6.86 5.31 -15.12
N GLU A 162 -7.36 4.81 -16.25
CA GLU A 162 -8.79 4.65 -16.45
C GLU A 162 -9.30 3.38 -15.77
N GLY A 163 -10.41 3.52 -15.05
CA GLY A 163 -11.13 2.38 -14.49
C GLY A 163 -12.01 1.71 -15.54
N CYS A 164 -12.47 0.50 -15.25
CA CYS A 164 -13.32 -0.26 -16.16
C CYS A 164 -14.82 0.09 -16.05
N GLY A 165 -15.19 1.04 -15.19
CA GLY A 165 -16.58 1.44 -14.99
C GLY A 165 -17.42 0.49 -14.12
N TYR A 166 -16.87 -0.65 -13.68
CA TYR A 166 -17.53 -1.57 -12.76
C TYR A 166 -18.06 -0.83 -11.52
N GLU A 167 -19.30 -1.11 -11.15
CA GLU A 167 -19.97 -0.54 -9.99
C GLU A 167 -20.52 -1.70 -9.16
N GLY A 168 -20.15 -1.76 -7.88
CA GLY A 168 -20.54 -2.86 -7.02
C GLY A 168 -19.74 -2.90 -5.72
N GLU A 169 -19.60 -4.11 -5.20
CA GLU A 169 -18.93 -4.35 -3.92
C GLU A 169 -17.64 -5.16 -4.06
N ALA A 170 -16.75 -4.98 -3.09
CA ALA A 170 -15.60 -5.84 -2.83
C ALA A 170 -15.48 -6.11 -1.33
N GLY A 171 -14.90 -7.24 -0.95
CA GLY A 171 -14.58 -7.48 0.46
C GLY A 171 -13.50 -6.52 0.96
N ILE A 172 -13.52 -6.16 2.24
CA ILE A 172 -12.50 -5.30 2.85
C ILE A 172 -11.08 -5.91 2.71
N ALA A 173 -10.96 -7.23 2.68
CA ALA A 173 -9.67 -7.90 2.43
C ALA A 173 -9.17 -7.75 0.98
N GLU A 174 -10.03 -7.36 0.03
CA GLU A 174 -9.71 -7.04 -1.36
C GLU A 174 -9.67 -5.52 -1.56
N GLY A 175 -8.97 -4.84 -0.67
CA GLY A 175 -8.69 -3.40 -0.75
C GLY A 175 -7.45 -3.04 0.05
N LYS A 176 -7.15 -1.75 0.20
CA LYS A 176 -6.04 -1.30 1.04
C LYS A 176 -6.35 0.03 1.71
N LEU A 177 -5.82 0.20 2.91
CA LEU A 177 -5.62 1.52 3.46
C LEU A 177 -4.66 2.29 2.57
N GLN A 178 -4.94 3.56 2.35
CA GLN A 178 -3.99 4.41 1.65
C GLN A 178 -2.73 4.60 2.51
N TRP A 179 -1.58 4.72 1.86
CA TRP A 179 -0.24 4.65 2.47
C TRP A 179 -0.07 5.48 3.76
N ARG A 180 -0.71 6.65 3.88
CA ARG A 180 -0.65 7.50 5.10
C ARG A 180 -1.23 6.82 6.35
N TYR A 181 -2.11 5.84 6.16
CA TYR A 181 -2.83 5.09 7.18
C TYR A 181 -2.38 3.64 7.26
N GLU A 182 -1.99 3.05 6.11
CA GLU A 182 -1.38 1.73 6.06
C GLU A 182 -0.06 1.69 6.85
N TRP A 183 0.78 2.72 6.70
CA TRP A 183 2.08 2.77 7.36
C TRP A 183 1.96 2.77 8.91
N PRO A 184 1.12 3.63 9.54
CA PRO A 184 0.80 3.50 10.96
C PRO A 184 0.20 2.17 11.37
N ALA A 185 -0.66 1.58 10.54
CA ALA A 185 -1.25 0.28 10.85
C ALA A 185 -0.16 -0.79 10.92
N GLN A 186 0.83 -0.78 10.03
CA GLN A 186 2.00 -1.67 10.09
C GLN A 186 2.76 -1.53 11.42
N TRP A 187 2.92 -0.30 11.93
CA TRP A 187 3.54 -0.10 13.24
C TRP A 187 2.80 -0.80 14.37
N GLY A 188 1.47 -0.76 14.33
CA GLY A 188 0.64 -1.48 15.29
C GLY A 188 0.73 -3.00 15.11
N ILE A 189 0.73 -3.48 13.87
CA ILE A 189 0.83 -4.92 13.53
C ILE A 189 2.14 -5.51 14.07
N PHE A 190 3.25 -4.81 13.89
CA PHE A 190 4.59 -5.30 14.24
C PHE A 190 5.12 -4.80 15.59
N ASN A 191 4.34 -3.97 16.30
CA ASN A 191 4.78 -3.29 17.51
C ASN A 191 6.13 -2.56 17.30
N THR A 192 6.22 -1.83 16.18
CA THR A 192 7.45 -1.17 15.73
C THR A 192 7.95 -0.17 16.77
N THR A 193 9.21 -0.31 17.17
CA THR A 193 9.86 0.58 18.14
C THR A 193 10.72 1.66 17.49
N TYR A 194 11.26 1.37 16.30
CA TYR A 194 12.12 2.24 15.53
C TYR A 194 11.95 1.95 14.04
N GLU A 195 11.85 3.00 13.22
CA GLU A 195 11.86 2.87 11.77
C GLU A 195 12.59 4.06 11.13
N PRO A 196 13.74 3.84 10.47
CA PRO A 196 14.40 4.90 9.72
C PRO A 196 13.60 5.20 8.44
N PHE A 197 13.55 6.46 8.02
CA PHE A 197 12.85 6.88 6.80
C PHE A 197 13.58 8.02 6.08
N GLY A 198 13.30 8.17 4.79
CA GLY A 198 13.89 9.19 3.93
C GLY A 198 13.57 10.64 4.33
N LYS A 199 14.43 11.57 3.91
CA LYS A 199 14.29 13.02 4.16
C LYS A 199 12.94 13.57 3.68
N ASP A 200 12.50 13.13 2.51
CA ASP A 200 11.23 13.50 1.88
C ASP A 200 10.03 13.13 2.78
N HIS A 201 10.12 12.01 3.50
CA HIS A 201 9.12 11.63 4.48
C HIS A 201 9.16 12.47 5.75
N PHE A 202 10.35 12.84 6.24
CA PHE A 202 10.50 13.69 7.42
C PHE A 202 9.89 15.08 7.20
N GLU A 203 10.25 15.74 6.10
CA GLU A 203 9.81 17.11 5.80
C GLU A 203 8.32 17.16 5.41
N GLY A 204 7.85 16.18 4.63
CA GLY A 204 6.51 16.22 4.04
C GLY A 204 5.40 15.51 4.84
N SER A 205 5.73 14.44 5.57
CA SER A 205 4.70 13.51 6.05
C SER A 205 4.77 13.12 7.51
N TRP A 206 5.96 13.01 8.11
CA TRP A 206 6.18 12.46 9.44
C TRP A 206 5.45 13.25 10.53
N LYS A 207 5.68 14.57 10.64
CA LYS A 207 5.09 15.41 11.70
C LYS A 207 3.56 15.38 11.70
N LYS A 208 2.97 15.50 10.50
CA LYS A 208 1.52 15.43 10.31
C LYS A 208 1.01 14.02 10.67
N ARG A 209 1.71 12.98 10.20
CA ARG A 209 1.34 11.59 10.44
C ARG A 209 1.39 11.22 11.91
N CYS A 210 2.45 11.54 12.66
CA CYS A 210 2.53 11.26 14.10
C CYS A 210 1.34 11.85 14.88
N ARG A 211 0.81 12.99 14.43
CA ARG A 211 -0.42 13.56 14.98
C ARG A 211 -1.66 12.76 14.59
N GLN A 212 -1.80 12.42 13.31
CA GLN A 212 -2.86 11.55 12.79
C GLN A 212 -2.89 10.20 13.51
N VAL A 213 -1.75 9.54 13.69
CA VAL A 213 -1.63 8.25 14.39
C VAL A 213 -2.11 8.33 15.83
N LYS A 214 -1.69 9.36 16.57
CA LYS A 214 -2.13 9.56 17.96
C LYS A 214 -3.63 9.79 18.05
N GLU A 215 -4.17 10.59 17.13
CA GLU A 215 -5.59 10.95 17.14
C GLU A 215 -6.51 9.84 16.62
N MET A 216 -6.01 8.95 15.74
CA MET A 216 -6.78 7.89 15.07
C MET A 216 -6.57 6.49 15.66
N PHE A 217 -5.33 6.09 15.93
CA PHE A 217 -4.99 4.70 16.28
C PHE A 217 -4.50 4.52 17.72
N MET A 218 -4.27 5.61 18.47
CA MET A 218 -3.71 5.60 19.83
C MET A 218 -2.44 4.73 19.99
N LEU A 219 -1.64 4.58 18.93
CA LEU A 219 -0.41 3.79 18.98
C LEU A 219 0.63 4.46 19.89
N ARG A 220 1.47 3.63 20.53
CA ARG A 220 2.62 4.12 21.31
C ARG A 220 3.57 4.93 20.43
N ARG A 221 4.32 5.83 21.07
CA ARG A 221 5.26 6.71 20.36
C ARG A 221 6.40 5.86 19.77
N ILE A 222 6.62 6.02 18.47
CA ILE A 222 7.73 5.42 17.73
C ILE A 222 8.79 6.50 17.57
N PHE A 223 10.04 6.14 17.79
CA PHE A 223 11.18 7.04 17.74
C PHE A 223 11.87 6.97 16.39
#